data_AF-A0AAQ0TND4-F1
#
_entry.id   AF-A0AAQ0TND4-F1
#
_cell.length_a   1.000
_cell.length_b   1.000
_cell.length_c   1.000
_cell.angle_alpha   90.00
_cell.angle_beta   90.00
_cell.angle_gamma   90.00
#
_symmetry.space_group_name_H-M   'P 1'
#
loop_
_entity.id
_entity.type
_entity.pdbx_description
1 polymer ?
#
loop_
_entity_poly.entity_id
_entity_poly.type
_entity_poly.pdbx_seq_one_letter_code
_entity_poly.pdbx_strand_id
1 'polypeptide(L)'
;METSTITFDQLPHVVSGLSEKLDRVLELLEKVGAANPFKQHKPSRRIVHAKEACTIIGKSLSTLYRAIKAPNDPIPSYKRGKLLYFYEDELYTWIENGRKHAVAPSFEEQVAAVTAGMKRRPRGGYNF
;
A
#
# COMPACT_ATOMS: atom_id res chain seq x y z
N MET A 1 26.99 6.56 -31.58
CA MET A 1 26.29 5.29 -31.91
C MET A 1 26.12 5.28 -33.41
N GLU A 2 26.75 4.32 -34.08
CA GLU A 2 26.78 4.19 -35.54
C GLU A 2 25.35 3.96 -36.06
N THR A 3 24.75 4.96 -36.71
CA THR A 3 23.47 4.79 -37.42
C THR A 3 23.78 4.41 -38.87
N SER A 4 23.96 3.12 -39.12
CA SER A 4 24.14 2.58 -40.46
C SER A 4 22.99 3.05 -41.35
N THR A 5 23.30 3.73 -42.46
CA THR A 5 22.30 4.19 -43.43
C THR A 5 21.64 2.97 -44.07
N ILE A 6 20.41 2.66 -43.67
CA ILE A 6 19.64 1.53 -44.20
C ILE A 6 19.21 1.86 -45.63
N THR A 7 19.72 1.09 -46.60
CA THR A 7 19.30 1.14 -48.00
C THR A 7 18.05 0.29 -48.23
N PHE A 8 17.28 0.60 -49.29
CA PHE A 8 15.99 -0.03 -49.57
C PHE A 8 16.07 -1.57 -49.66
N ASP A 9 17.13 -2.11 -50.28
CA ASP A 9 17.37 -3.57 -50.37
C ASP A 9 17.59 -4.26 -49.02
N GLN A 10 17.98 -3.52 -47.98
CA GLN A 10 18.23 -4.06 -46.63
C GLN A 10 16.97 -4.04 -45.76
N LEU A 11 15.88 -3.40 -46.23
CA LEU A 11 14.62 -3.29 -45.49
C LEU A 11 14.02 -4.65 -45.12
N PRO A 12 13.92 -5.66 -46.01
CA PRO A 12 13.34 -6.95 -45.65
C PRO A 12 14.08 -7.62 -44.48
N HIS A 13 15.41 -7.46 -44.45
CA HIS A 13 16.28 -8.04 -43.42
C HIS A 13 16.15 -7.30 -42.07
N VAL A 14 16.03 -5.98 -42.09
CA VAL A 14 15.81 -5.18 -40.88
C VAL A 14 14.42 -5.46 -40.31
N VAL A 15 13.40 -5.56 -41.17
CA VAL A 15 12.02 -5.85 -40.76
C VAL A 15 11.91 -7.25 -40.16
N SER A 16 12.56 -8.27 -40.73
CA SER A 16 12.58 -9.62 -40.14
C SER A 16 13.26 -9.62 -38.77
N GLY A 17 14.39 -8.92 -38.62
CA GLY A 17 15.09 -8.79 -37.34
C GLY A 17 14.27 -8.04 -36.28
N LEU A 18 13.40 -7.10 -36.68
CA LEU A 18 12.46 -6.44 -35.77
C LEU A 18 11.32 -7.38 -35.36
N SER A 19 10.79 -8.19 -36.28
CA SER A 19 9.75 -9.16 -35.96
C SER A 19 10.24 -10.18 -34.92
N GLU A 20 11.44 -10.73 -35.11
CA GLU A 20 12.02 -11.67 -34.15
C GLU A 20 12.25 -11.04 -32.76
N LYS A 21 12.66 -9.76 -32.72
CA LYS A 21 12.82 -9.04 -31.44
C LYS A 21 11.47 -8.82 -30.75
N LEU A 22 10.42 -8.53 -31.51
CA LEU A 22 9.06 -8.40 -30.97
C LEU A 22 8.55 -9.74 -30.42
N ASP A 23 8.77 -10.84 -31.13
CA ASP A 23 8.40 -12.18 -30.65
C ASP A 23 9.13 -12.55 -29.35
N ARG A 24 10.42 -12.23 -29.24
CA ARG A 24 11.19 -12.43 -27.99
C ARG A 24 10.68 -11.59 -26.84
N VAL A 25 10.30 -10.33 -27.10
CA VAL A 25 9.72 -9.45 -26.07
C VAL A 25 8.36 -9.97 -25.62
N LEU A 26 7.52 -10.45 -26.55
CA LEU A 26 6.24 -11.08 -26.23
C LEU A 26 6.44 -12.33 -25.36
N GLU A 27 7.38 -13.21 -25.73
CA GLU A 27 7.71 -14.41 -24.95
C GLU A 27 8.22 -14.08 -23.54
N LEU A 28 9.05 -13.04 -23.41
CA LEU A 28 9.52 -12.55 -22.10
C LEU A 28 8.39 -11.96 -21.27
N LEU A 29 7.47 -11.20 -21.88
CA LEU A 29 6.31 -10.63 -21.19
C LEU A 29 5.33 -11.71 -20.72
N GLU A 30 5.16 -12.78 -21.50
CA GLU A 30 4.40 -13.96 -21.09
C GLU A 30 5.05 -14.66 -19.90
N LYS A 31 6.38 -14.87 -19.94
CA LYS A 31 7.15 -15.48 -18.84
C LYS A 31 7.13 -14.65 -17.55
N VAL A 32 7.10 -13.33 -17.67
CA VAL A 32 7.02 -12.40 -16.52
C VAL A 32 5.58 -12.27 -15.98
N GLY A 33 4.60 -12.90 -16.64
CA GLY A 33 3.19 -12.83 -16.22
C GLY A 33 2.54 -11.46 -16.48
N ALA A 34 3.19 -10.60 -17.27
CA ALA A 34 2.70 -9.27 -17.62
C ALA A 34 1.75 -9.28 -18.82
N ALA A 35 1.74 -10.35 -19.62
CA ALA A 35 0.95 -10.46 -20.86
C ALA A 35 -0.57 -10.60 -20.64
N ASN A 36 -1.07 -10.52 -19.40
CA ASN A 36 -2.50 -10.61 -19.16
C ASN A 36 -3.02 -9.46 -18.29
N PRO A 37 -3.15 -8.24 -18.83
CA PRO A 37 -3.81 -7.13 -18.13
C PRO A 37 -5.28 -7.43 -17.77
N PHE A 38 -5.89 -8.48 -18.37
CA PHE A 38 -7.24 -8.95 -18.06
C PHE A 38 -7.31 -10.08 -17.03
N LYS A 39 -6.22 -10.80 -16.77
CA LYS A 39 -6.06 -11.47 -15.47
C LYS A 39 -5.59 -10.39 -14.51
N GLN A 40 -6.53 -9.53 -14.14
CA GLN A 40 -6.56 -9.08 -12.76
C GLN A 40 -6.50 -10.36 -11.93
N HIS A 41 -5.29 -10.77 -11.55
CA HIS A 41 -5.09 -11.54 -10.36
C HIS A 41 -5.77 -10.69 -9.30
N LYS A 42 -7.07 -10.92 -9.08
CA LYS A 42 -7.69 -10.65 -7.82
C LYS A 42 -6.70 -11.32 -6.87
N PRO A 43 -5.88 -10.55 -6.13
CA PRO A 43 -4.87 -11.17 -5.29
C PRO A 43 -5.64 -12.20 -4.50
N SER A 44 -5.23 -13.46 -4.57
CA SER A 44 -6.00 -14.55 -3.99
C SER A 44 -6.16 -14.20 -2.52
N ARG A 45 -7.30 -13.62 -2.16
CA ARG A 45 -7.42 -12.86 -0.92
C ARG A 45 -7.38 -13.87 0.19
N ARG A 46 -6.24 -13.96 0.86
CA ARG A 46 -6.03 -14.94 1.90
C ARG A 46 -6.94 -14.58 3.06
N ILE A 47 -7.85 -15.49 3.37
CA ILE A 47 -8.73 -15.39 4.52
C ILE A 47 -7.93 -15.82 5.75
N VAL A 48 -7.94 -14.98 6.77
CA VAL A 48 -7.31 -15.25 8.06
C VAL A 48 -8.36 -15.24 9.18
N HIS A 49 -8.12 -16.02 10.22
CA HIS A 49 -9.00 -16.11 11.38
C HIS A 49 -8.53 -15.19 12.52
N ALA A 50 -9.36 -15.01 13.54
CA ALA A 50 -9.11 -14.06 14.63
C ALA A 50 -7.72 -14.20 15.29
N LYS A 51 -7.22 -15.43 15.49
CA LYS A 51 -5.89 -15.66 16.08
C LYS A 51 -4.75 -15.20 15.16
N GLU A 52 -4.86 -15.47 13.86
CA GLU A 52 -3.87 -15.01 12.87
C GLU A 52 -3.94 -13.50 12.67
N ALA A 53 -5.15 -12.94 12.62
CA ALA A 53 -5.35 -11.49 12.57
C ALA A 53 -4.73 -10.78 13.78
N CYS A 54 -4.80 -11.37 14.98
CA CYS A 54 -4.08 -10.87 16.16
C CYS A 54 -2.57 -10.84 15.96
N THR A 55 -1.99 -11.88 15.36
CA THR A 55 -0.56 -11.95 15.06
C THR A 55 -0.15 -10.88 14.05
N ILE A 56 -0.94 -10.66 12.99
CA ILE A 56 -0.67 -9.65 11.96
C ILE A 56 -0.74 -8.23 12.54
N ILE A 57 -1.81 -7.94 13.30
CA ILE A 57 -2.05 -6.60 13.86
C ILE A 57 -1.19 -6.33 15.11
N GLY A 58 -0.67 -7.38 15.75
CA GLY A 58 0.08 -7.29 17.00
C GLY A 58 -0.78 -6.89 18.21
N LYS A 59 -2.07 -7.27 18.22
CA LYS A 59 -3.02 -6.95 19.31
C LYS A 59 -3.57 -8.21 19.96
N SER A 60 -4.00 -8.11 21.21
CA SER A 60 -4.69 -9.21 21.91
C SER A 60 -6.08 -9.48 21.30
N LEU A 61 -6.58 -10.71 21.46
CA LEU A 61 -7.90 -11.13 20.96
C LEU A 61 -9.04 -10.24 21.49
N SER A 62 -8.99 -9.87 22.77
CA SER A 62 -9.98 -8.98 23.39
C SER A 62 -9.95 -7.58 22.78
N THR A 63 -8.76 -7.08 22.46
CA THR A 63 -8.59 -5.78 21.81
C THR A 63 -9.01 -5.82 20.35
N LEU A 64 -8.75 -6.91 19.64
CA LEU A 64 -9.25 -7.13 18.28
C LEU A 64 -10.78 -7.01 18.25
N TYR A 65 -11.49 -7.72 19.14
CA TYR A 65 -12.96 -7.65 19.21
C TYR A 65 -13.50 -6.27 19.56
N ARG A 66 -12.79 -5.52 20.41
CA ARG A 66 -13.15 -4.13 20.71
C ARG A 66 -12.92 -3.22 19.50
N ALA A 67 -11.80 -3.40 18.81
CA ALA A 67 -11.39 -2.57 17.67
C ALA A 67 -12.27 -2.76 16.43
N ILE A 68 -12.86 -3.94 16.23
CA ILE A 68 -13.85 -4.17 15.17
C ILE A 68 -15.09 -3.28 15.34
N LYS A 69 -15.45 -2.94 16.58
CA LYS A 69 -16.60 -2.09 16.91
C LYS A 69 -16.20 -0.65 17.22
N ALA A 70 -14.96 -0.26 16.93
CA ALA A 70 -14.51 1.09 17.21
C ALA A 70 -15.32 2.10 16.37
N PRO A 71 -15.74 3.23 16.96
CA PRO A 71 -16.50 4.25 16.24
C PRO A 71 -15.65 4.97 15.19
N ASN A 72 -14.34 5.06 15.42
CA ASN A 72 -13.38 5.69 14.52
C ASN A 72 -12.41 4.61 14.04
N ASP A 73 -12.36 4.39 12.73
CA ASP A 73 -11.46 3.45 12.05
C ASP A 73 -11.57 1.99 12.53
N PRO A 74 -12.75 1.34 12.31
CA PRO A 74 -12.96 -0.06 12.70
C PRO A 74 -12.12 -1.01 11.85
N ILE A 75 -11.62 -2.08 12.47
CA ILE A 75 -10.88 -3.13 11.75
C ILE A 75 -11.81 -3.82 10.73
N PRO A 76 -11.42 -3.91 9.43
CA PRO A 76 -12.18 -4.61 8.42
C PRO A 76 -12.42 -6.07 8.81
N SER A 77 -13.67 -6.49 8.89
CA SER A 77 -14.02 -7.86 9.28
C SER A 77 -15.33 -8.32 8.66
N TYR A 78 -15.42 -9.62 8.40
CA TYR A 78 -16.54 -10.26 7.71
C TYR A 78 -17.13 -11.37 8.58
N LYS A 79 -18.43 -11.31 8.82
CA LYS A 79 -19.12 -12.31 9.65
C LYS A 79 -19.98 -13.23 8.80
N ARG A 80 -19.78 -14.55 8.93
CA ARG A 80 -20.66 -15.58 8.37
C ARG A 80 -21.04 -16.54 9.49
N GLY A 81 -22.30 -16.52 9.90
CA GLY A 81 -22.78 -17.29 11.05
C GLY A 81 -22.10 -16.86 12.36
N LYS A 82 -21.50 -17.83 13.07
CA LYS A 82 -20.76 -17.61 14.33
C LYS A 82 -19.28 -17.26 14.11
N LEU A 83 -18.77 -17.40 12.88
CA LEU A 83 -17.36 -17.21 12.56
C LEU A 83 -17.10 -15.81 11.98
N LEU A 84 -15.92 -15.31 12.32
CA LEU A 84 -15.37 -14.05 11.84
C LEU A 84 -14.17 -14.33 10.95
N TYR A 85 -14.14 -13.65 9.81
CA TYR A 85 -13.16 -13.78 8.75
C TYR A 85 -12.54 -12.41 8.50
N PHE A 86 -11.28 -12.40 8.14
CA PHE A 86 -10.54 -11.21 7.77
C PHE A 86 -9.81 -11.51 6.48
N TYR A 87 -9.61 -10.50 5.64
CA TYR A 87 -8.69 -10.63 4.52
C TYR A 87 -7.35 -10.03 4.91
N GLU A 88 -6.27 -10.75 4.62
CA GLU A 88 -4.92 -10.35 4.97
C GLU A 88 -4.51 -9.02 4.32
N ASP A 89 -4.87 -8.78 3.06
CA ASP A 89 -4.60 -7.54 2.32
C ASP A 89 -5.29 -6.32 2.96
N GLU A 90 -6.53 -6.48 3.40
CA GLU A 90 -7.27 -5.43 4.09
C GLU A 90 -6.69 -5.11 5.47
N LEU A 91 -6.17 -6.11 6.19
CA LEU A 91 -5.49 -5.89 7.47
C LEU A 91 -4.22 -5.06 7.29
N TYR A 92 -3.41 -5.35 6.28
CA TYR A 92 -2.22 -4.55 5.99
C TYR A 92 -2.58 -3.12 5.55
N THR A 93 -3.55 -2.98 4.65
CA THR A 93 -4.03 -1.67 4.19
C THR A 93 -4.57 -0.83 5.37
N TRP A 94 -5.28 -1.48 6.30
CA TRP A 94 -5.76 -0.82 7.52
C TRP A 94 -4.61 -0.36 8.43
N ILE A 95 -3.57 -1.18 8.62
CA ILE A 95 -2.36 -0.80 9.37
C ILE A 95 -1.67 0.40 8.73
N GLU A 96 -1.54 0.42 7.40
CA GLU A 96 -0.93 1.51 6.65
C GLU A 96 -1.71 2.81 6.80
N ASN A 97 -3.04 2.76 6.68
CA ASN A 97 -3.92 3.91 6.83
C ASN A 97 -3.98 4.44 8.27
N GLY A 98 -3.80 3.57 9.28
CA GLY A 98 -3.76 3.95 10.69
C GLY A 98 -2.52 4.77 11.10
N ARG A 99 -1.58 5.04 10.18
CA ARG A 99 -0.36 5.78 10.44
C ARG A 99 -0.64 7.29 10.56
N LYS A 100 -0.77 7.77 11.79
CA LYS A 100 -1.00 9.20 12.12
C LYS A 100 0.10 10.17 11.65
N HIS A 101 1.30 9.67 11.36
CA HIS A 101 2.43 10.44 10.85
C HIS A 101 3.05 9.70 9.66
N ALA A 102 2.33 9.65 8.54
CA ALA A 102 2.81 9.02 7.31
C ALA A 102 3.91 9.84 6.64
N VAL A 103 3.87 11.16 6.79
CA VAL A 103 4.85 12.12 6.28
C VAL A 103 5.57 12.73 7.48
N ALA A 104 6.90 12.84 7.43
CA ALA A 104 7.62 13.63 8.42
C ALA A 104 6.98 15.03 8.47
N PRO A 105 6.55 15.53 9.65
CA PRO A 105 5.88 16.81 9.73
C PRO A 105 6.75 17.86 9.06
N SER A 106 6.14 18.67 8.19
CA SER A 106 6.89 19.71 7.48
C SER A 106 7.55 20.65 8.50
N PHE A 107 8.64 21.30 8.11
CA PHE A 107 9.35 22.22 9.00
C PHE A 107 8.41 23.27 9.63
N GLU A 108 7.43 23.75 8.86
CA GLU A 108 6.40 24.69 9.34
C GLU A 108 5.49 24.10 10.43
N GLU A 109 5.08 22.84 10.26
CA GLU A 109 4.22 22.14 11.22
C GLU A 109 4.96 21.88 12.55
N GLN A 110 6.26 21.59 12.47
CA GLN A 110 7.14 21.46 13.64
C GLN A 110 7.29 22.81 14.39
N VAL A 111 7.51 23.90 13.65
CA VAL A 111 7.63 25.25 14.22
C VAL A 111 6.31 25.70 14.87
N ALA A 112 5.17 25.38 14.26
CA ALA A 112 3.84 25.67 14.82
C ALA A 112 3.59 24.93 16.13
N ALA A 113 3.96 23.65 16.21
CA ALA A 113 3.83 22.83 17.43
C ALA A 113 4.68 23.39 18.60
N VAL A 114 5.92 23.81 18.31
CA VAL A 114 6.80 24.45 19.31
C VAL A 114 6.20 25.77 19.80
N THR A 115 5.68 26.60 18.90
CA THR A 115 5.13 27.92 19.23
C THR A 115 3.80 27.82 20.00
N ALA A 116 2.98 26.79 19.73
CA ALA A 116 1.73 26.56 20.45
C ALA A 116 1.93 26.31 21.95
N GLY A 117 3.05 25.68 22.35
CA GLY A 117 3.40 25.42 23.75
C GLY A 117 3.81 26.67 24.54
N MET A 118 4.20 27.76 23.87
CA MET A 118 4.72 28.99 24.50
C MET A 118 3.64 29.91 25.10
N LYS A 119 2.34 29.67 24.88
CA LYS A 119 1.24 30.58 25.31
C LYS A 119 0.85 30.48 26.81
N ARG A 120 1.74 30.03 27.70
CA ARG A 120 1.44 30.03 29.15
C ARG A 120 1.76 31.39 29.76
N ARG A 121 0.74 32.09 30.28
CA ARG A 121 0.94 33.30 31.10
C ARG A 121 1.33 32.89 32.53
N PRO A 122 2.29 33.58 33.17
CA PRO A 122 2.58 33.35 34.58
C PRO A 122 1.32 33.66 35.41
N ARG A 123 0.98 32.78 36.37
CA ARG A 123 -0.08 33.07 37.33
C ARG A 123 0.43 34.15 38.29
N GLY A 124 0.20 35.41 37.94
CA GLY A 124 0.41 36.54 38.83
C GLY A 124 -0.76 36.68 39.79
N GLY A 125 -0.50 36.66 41.09
CA GLY A 125 -1.50 36.93 42.12
C GLY A 125 -0.98 36.60 43.51
N TYR A 126 -0.03 37.40 44.02
CA TYR A 126 0.15 37.53 45.46
C TYR A 126 -1.07 38.31 45.98
N ASN A 127 -1.93 37.65 46.75
CA ASN A 127 -2.96 38.33 47.53
C ASN A 127 -2.36 38.62 48.91
N PHE A 128 -2.24 39.90 49.25
CA PHE A 128 -2.06 40.39 50.63
C PHE A 128 -3.39 40.29 51.39
#